data_AF-A0A838KWL8-F1
#
_entry.id   AF-A0A838KWL8-F1
#
_cell.length_a   1.000
_cell.length_b   1.000
_cell.length_c   1.000
_cell.angle_alpha   90.00
_cell.angle_beta   90.00
_cell.angle_gamma   90.00
#
_symmetry.space_group_name_H-M   'P 1'
#
loop_
_entity.id
_entity.type
_entity.pdbx_description
1 polymer ?
#
loop_
_entity_poly.entity_id
_entity_poly.type
_entity_poly.pdbx_seq_one_letter_code
_entity_poly.pdbx_strand_id
1 'polypeptide(L)'
;DLIDTGNRMLKPVTNYVGTYVNMWERIFEEKPMETWLAMNKWVNDGPPFPGATFRQWITEFYQQNKLAKGEIVLRGRRVDLSNIEIPLLNIAGKKDHICTLPQAEATMNLVSSEDKEFFVLDAGHVGLMTGRGAKKGLWPKVSDWLGSRSGG
;
A
#
# COMPACT_ATOMS: atom_id res chain seq x y z
N ASP A 1 -5.10 -19.67 -4.86
CA ASP A 1 -6.25 -19.63 -5.78
C ASP A 1 -7.33 -18.62 -5.44
N LEU A 2 -8.18 -18.81 -4.41
CA LEU A 2 -9.36 -17.95 -4.24
C LEU A 2 -9.04 -16.45 -3.98
N ILE A 3 -8.01 -16.21 -3.17
CA ILE A 3 -7.56 -14.86 -2.77
C ILE A 3 -6.90 -14.12 -3.95
N ASP A 4 -6.00 -14.81 -4.65
CA ASP A 4 -5.33 -14.28 -5.84
C ASP A 4 -6.34 -13.99 -6.97
N THR A 5 -7.32 -14.88 -7.17
CA THR A 5 -8.43 -14.66 -8.12
C THR A 5 -9.24 -13.42 -7.75
N GLY A 6 -9.58 -13.25 -6.46
CA GLY A 6 -10.32 -12.08 -5.97
C GLY A 6 -9.58 -10.75 -6.23
N ASN A 7 -8.28 -10.72 -5.98
CA ASN A 7 -7.45 -9.53 -6.24
C ASN A 7 -7.34 -9.20 -7.74
N ARG A 8 -7.18 -10.22 -8.60
CA ARG A 8 -7.08 -10.04 -10.06
C ARG A 8 -8.38 -9.53 -10.68
N MET A 9 -9.53 -9.92 -10.13
CA MET A 9 -10.86 -9.53 -10.60
C MET A 9 -11.23 -8.06 -10.32
N LEU A 10 -10.47 -7.35 -9.49
CA LEU A 10 -10.69 -5.91 -9.25
C LEU A 10 -10.41 -5.06 -10.50
N LYS A 11 -9.51 -5.50 -11.40
CA LYS A 11 -9.28 -4.93 -12.74
C LYS A 11 -8.82 -6.02 -13.72
N PRO A 12 -9.72 -6.84 -14.26
CA PRO A 12 -9.36 -8.02 -15.02
C PRO A 12 -8.60 -7.66 -16.32
N VAL A 13 -9.00 -6.61 -17.03
CA VAL A 13 -8.30 -6.21 -18.27
C VAL A 13 -6.91 -5.65 -17.99
N THR A 14 -6.73 -4.84 -16.94
CA THR A 14 -5.42 -4.27 -16.61
C THR A 14 -4.44 -5.34 -16.11
N ASN A 15 -4.91 -6.28 -15.29
CA ASN A 15 -4.08 -7.32 -14.69
C ASN A 15 -3.75 -8.47 -15.67
N TYR A 16 -4.70 -8.84 -16.55
CA TYR A 16 -4.51 -9.93 -17.51
C TYR A 16 -4.10 -9.50 -18.91
N VAL A 17 -4.37 -8.26 -19.35
CA VAL A 17 -4.03 -7.78 -20.71
C VAL A 17 -2.92 -6.74 -20.66
N GLY A 18 -2.98 -5.81 -19.69
CA GLY A 18 -1.99 -4.74 -19.55
C GLY A 18 -0.57 -5.23 -19.26
N THR A 19 -0.43 -6.34 -18.54
CA THR A 19 0.88 -6.95 -18.22
C THR A 19 1.58 -7.49 -19.47
N TYR A 20 0.83 -8.15 -20.37
CA TYR A 20 1.38 -8.69 -21.62
C TYR A 20 1.56 -7.60 -22.68
N VAL A 21 0.69 -6.60 -22.76
CA VAL A 21 0.89 -5.46 -23.69
C VAL A 21 2.14 -4.67 -23.31
N ASN A 22 2.37 -4.39 -22.01
CA ASN A 22 3.63 -3.76 -21.55
C ASN A 22 4.87 -4.62 -21.80
N MET A 23 4.72 -5.95 -21.75
CA MET A 23 5.80 -6.89 -22.09
C MET A 23 6.14 -6.78 -23.58
N TRP A 24 5.12 -6.83 -24.44
CA TRP A 24 5.28 -6.70 -25.90
C TRP A 24 5.86 -5.34 -26.28
N GLU A 25 5.36 -4.23 -25.74
CA GLU A 25 5.93 -2.89 -25.97
C GLU A 25 7.42 -2.82 -25.58
N ARG A 26 7.81 -3.38 -24.43
CA ARG A 26 9.23 -3.39 -24.01
C ARG A 26 10.11 -4.25 -24.90
N ILE A 27 9.59 -5.38 -25.40
CA ILE A 27 10.30 -6.24 -26.35
C ILE A 27 10.46 -5.52 -27.69
N PHE A 28 9.42 -4.86 -28.20
CA PHE A 28 9.47 -4.10 -29.44
C PHE A 28 10.32 -2.82 -29.34
N GLU A 29 10.48 -2.26 -28.14
CA GLU A 29 11.32 -1.07 -27.87
C GLU A 29 12.73 -1.40 -27.33
N GLU A 30 13.14 -2.68 -27.32
CA GLU A 30 14.43 -3.17 -26.77
C GLU A 30 14.75 -2.69 -25.34
N LYS A 31 13.72 -2.45 -24.52
CA LYS A 31 13.89 -1.97 -23.15
C LYS A 31 14.35 -3.12 -22.23
N PRO A 32 15.21 -2.87 -21.24
CA PRO A 32 15.68 -3.89 -20.29
C PRO A 32 14.50 -4.61 -19.64
N MET A 33 14.50 -5.95 -19.61
CA MET A 33 13.37 -6.76 -19.13
C MET A 33 13.43 -7.10 -17.65
N GLU A 34 14.56 -6.84 -16.99
CA GLU A 34 14.85 -7.26 -15.61
C GLU A 34 13.84 -6.67 -14.62
N THR A 35 13.51 -5.37 -14.77
CA THR A 35 12.50 -4.73 -13.92
C THR A 35 11.11 -5.32 -14.15
N TRP A 36 10.76 -5.67 -15.39
CA TRP A 36 9.47 -6.29 -15.67
C TRP A 36 9.40 -7.70 -15.06
N LEU A 37 10.44 -8.51 -15.26
CA LEU A 37 10.54 -9.86 -14.71
C LEU A 37 10.50 -9.85 -13.17
N ALA A 38 11.22 -8.93 -12.54
CA ALA A 38 11.22 -8.77 -11.09
C ALA A 38 9.82 -8.42 -10.56
N MET A 39 9.13 -7.47 -11.20
CA MET A 39 7.76 -7.09 -10.83
C MET A 39 6.77 -8.24 -11.09
N ASN A 40 6.87 -8.91 -12.24
CA ASN A 40 5.98 -10.02 -12.59
C ASN A 40 6.17 -11.19 -11.62
N LYS A 41 7.42 -11.52 -11.26
CA LYS A 41 7.69 -12.52 -10.21
C LYS A 41 7.10 -12.08 -8.88
N TRP A 42 7.37 -10.85 -8.44
CA TRP A 42 6.88 -10.33 -7.16
C TRP A 42 5.34 -10.38 -7.04
N VAL A 43 4.60 -10.07 -8.11
CA VAL A 43 3.13 -10.15 -8.11
C VAL A 43 2.62 -11.60 -8.05
N ASN A 44 3.31 -12.54 -8.70
CA ASN A 44 2.82 -13.92 -8.84
C ASN A 44 3.39 -14.89 -7.79
N ASP A 45 4.42 -14.51 -7.04
CA ASP A 45 5.11 -15.35 -6.05
C ASP A 45 4.65 -15.02 -4.62
N GLY A 46 3.33 -15.01 -4.42
CA GLY A 46 2.71 -14.73 -3.13
C GLY A 46 2.82 -15.92 -2.17
N PRO A 47 3.32 -15.74 -0.93
CA PRO A 47 3.39 -16.83 0.04
C PRO A 47 1.99 -17.31 0.46
N PRO A 48 1.84 -18.58 0.89
CA PRO A 48 0.56 -19.08 1.38
C PRO A 48 0.11 -18.29 2.61
N PHE A 49 -1.17 -17.90 2.61
CA PHE A 49 -1.77 -17.12 3.69
C PHE A 49 -2.83 -17.96 4.43
N PRO A 50 -2.75 -18.12 5.77
CA PRO A 50 -3.67 -18.98 6.51
C PRO A 50 -5.15 -18.57 6.32
N GLY A 51 -6.00 -19.52 5.93
CA GLY A 51 -7.39 -19.23 5.57
C GLY A 51 -8.23 -18.62 6.69
N ALA A 52 -8.02 -19.04 7.94
CA ALA A 52 -8.71 -18.46 9.10
C ALA A 52 -8.33 -16.99 9.31
N THR A 53 -7.04 -16.66 9.17
CA THR A 53 -6.53 -15.28 9.23
C THR A 53 -7.10 -14.44 8.09
N PHE A 54 -7.16 -14.97 6.86
CA PHE A 54 -7.78 -14.28 5.74
C PHE A 54 -9.25 -13.94 5.99
N ARG A 55 -10.03 -14.93 6.44
CA ARG A 55 -11.45 -14.73 6.76
C ARG A 55 -11.62 -13.65 7.82
N GLN A 56 -10.85 -13.70 8.90
CA GLN A 56 -10.89 -12.68 9.93
C GLN A 56 -10.54 -11.30 9.37
N TRP A 57 -9.45 -11.20 8.61
CA TRP A 57 -9.00 -9.93 8.03
C TRP A 57 -10.07 -9.30 7.12
N ILE A 58 -10.64 -10.07 6.18
CA ILE A 58 -11.67 -9.57 5.27
C ILE A 58 -12.94 -9.17 6.03
N THR A 59 -13.41 -10.01 6.95
CA THR A 59 -14.64 -9.70 7.70
C THR A 59 -14.46 -8.52 8.64
N GLU A 60 -13.41 -8.51 9.46
CA GLU A 60 -13.26 -7.51 10.52
C GLU A 60 -12.73 -6.17 10.01
N PHE A 61 -11.78 -6.17 9.06
CA PHE A 61 -11.16 -4.94 8.56
C PHE A 61 -11.91 -4.37 7.37
N TYR A 62 -12.19 -5.17 6.33
CA TYR A 62 -12.82 -4.66 5.10
C TYR A 62 -14.33 -4.51 5.23
N GLN A 63 -15.04 -5.53 5.72
CA GLN A 63 -16.51 -5.51 5.75
C GLN A 63 -17.05 -4.73 6.95
N GLN A 64 -16.45 -4.90 8.13
CA GLN A 64 -16.96 -4.33 9.38
C GLN A 64 -16.25 -3.04 9.81
N ASN A 65 -15.08 -2.74 9.22
CA ASN A 65 -14.24 -1.58 9.56
C ASN A 65 -13.94 -1.47 11.08
N LYS A 66 -13.74 -2.61 11.74
CA LYS A 66 -13.55 -2.67 13.20
C LYS A 66 -12.32 -1.91 13.67
N LEU A 67 -11.25 -1.84 12.87
CA LEU A 67 -10.03 -1.12 13.27
C LEU A 67 -10.31 0.38 13.47
N ALA A 68 -10.96 1.03 12.50
CA ALA A 68 -11.28 2.46 12.60
C ALA A 68 -12.31 2.76 13.69
N LYS A 69 -13.18 1.80 14.03
CA LYS A 69 -14.13 1.88 15.15
C LYS A 69 -13.51 1.55 16.51
N GLY A 70 -12.26 1.09 16.55
CA GLY A 70 -11.60 0.61 17.75
C GLY A 70 -12.24 -0.66 18.35
N GLU A 71 -12.82 -1.54 17.53
CA GLU A 71 -13.52 -2.76 17.95
C GLU A 71 -12.65 -4.03 17.84
N ILE A 72 -11.43 -3.90 17.32
CA ILE A 72 -10.49 -5.03 17.22
C ILE A 72 -9.93 -5.36 18.62
N VAL A 73 -9.90 -6.65 18.95
CA VAL A 73 -9.19 -7.17 20.12
C VAL A 73 -8.08 -8.10 19.65
N LEU A 74 -6.83 -7.76 19.97
CA LEU A 74 -5.66 -8.55 19.63
C LEU A 74 -4.93 -8.95 20.92
N ARG A 75 -4.71 -10.26 21.12
CA ARG A 75 -4.05 -10.81 22.32
C ARG A 75 -4.70 -10.33 23.63
N GLY A 76 -6.03 -10.24 23.65
CA GLY A 76 -6.82 -9.80 24.80
C GLY A 76 -6.82 -8.28 25.04
N ARG A 77 -6.22 -7.48 24.15
CA ARG A 77 -6.19 -6.02 24.27
C ARG A 77 -6.99 -5.38 23.16
N ARG A 78 -7.86 -4.43 23.51
CA ARG A 78 -8.54 -3.57 22.53
C ARG A 78 -7.50 -2.74 21.80
N VAL A 79 -7.59 -2.71 20.47
CA VAL A 79 -6.76 -1.86 19.62
C VAL A 79 -7.48 -0.54 19.43
N ASP A 80 -6.83 0.55 19.84
CA ASP A 80 -7.32 1.91 19.71
C ASP A 80 -6.22 2.77 19.08
N LEU A 81 -6.51 3.34 17.92
CA LEU A 81 -5.57 4.15 17.12
C LEU A 81 -5.25 5.49 17.80
N SER A 82 -6.12 5.96 18.70
CA SER A 82 -5.86 7.19 19.46
C SER A 82 -4.65 7.07 20.39
N ASN A 83 -4.22 5.85 20.74
CA ASN A 83 -2.99 5.61 21.51
C ASN A 83 -1.69 5.86 20.69
N ILE A 84 -1.80 6.15 19.40
CA ILE A 84 -0.65 6.52 18.56
C ILE A 84 -0.40 8.03 18.72
N GLU A 85 0.48 8.37 19.67
CA GLU A 85 0.87 9.74 20.02
C GLU A 85 2.25 10.16 19.47
N ILE A 86 3.02 9.19 18.96
CA ILE A 86 4.36 9.40 18.41
C ILE A 86 4.32 10.10 17.03
N PRO A 87 5.43 10.71 16.56
CA PRO A 87 5.51 11.26 15.22
C PRO A 87 5.07 10.30 14.12
N LEU A 88 4.23 10.78 13.18
CA LEU A 88 3.61 9.95 12.15
C LEU A 88 3.70 10.59 10.75
N LEU A 89 4.40 9.94 9.82
CA LEU A 89 4.36 10.27 8.40
C LEU A 89 3.41 9.33 7.67
N ASN A 90 2.28 9.85 7.19
CA ASN A 90 1.31 9.12 6.38
C ASN A 90 1.48 9.49 4.90
N ILE A 91 1.57 8.49 4.02
CA ILE A 91 1.98 8.66 2.62
C ILE A 91 0.92 8.05 1.72
N ALA A 92 0.48 8.82 0.71
CA ALA A 92 -0.54 8.36 -0.23
C ALA A 92 -0.24 8.74 -1.68
N GLY A 93 -0.86 7.99 -2.60
CA GLY A 93 -0.79 8.23 -4.04
C GLY A 93 -2.09 8.81 -4.55
N LYS A 94 -2.03 9.96 -5.25
CA LYS A 94 -3.20 10.61 -5.84
C LYS A 94 -3.94 9.72 -6.85
N LYS A 95 -3.22 8.78 -7.49
CA LYS A 95 -3.73 7.85 -8.49
C LYS A 95 -3.85 6.42 -7.95
N ASP A 96 -3.70 6.23 -6.64
CA ASP A 96 -3.89 4.93 -5.99
C ASP A 96 -5.39 4.58 -5.95
N HIS A 97 -5.71 3.40 -6.48
CA HIS A 97 -7.07 2.87 -6.54
C HIS A 97 -7.24 1.61 -5.69
N ILE A 98 -6.17 1.13 -5.07
CA ILE A 98 -6.21 0.03 -4.10
C ILE A 98 -6.48 0.63 -2.71
N CYS A 99 -5.66 1.61 -2.31
CA CYS A 99 -5.92 2.45 -1.14
C CYS A 99 -6.15 3.87 -1.64
N THR A 100 -7.42 4.25 -1.76
CA THR A 100 -7.77 5.58 -2.29
C THR A 100 -7.30 6.67 -1.34
N LEU A 101 -7.06 7.87 -1.89
CA LEU A 101 -6.56 9.00 -1.11
C LEU A 101 -7.38 9.29 0.16
N PRO A 102 -8.74 9.33 0.13
CA PRO A 102 -9.53 9.55 1.34
C PRO A 102 -9.41 8.41 2.37
N GLN A 103 -9.18 7.17 1.93
CA GLN A 103 -8.97 6.03 2.84
C GLN A 103 -7.64 6.16 3.58
N ALA A 104 -6.58 6.56 2.88
CA ALA A 104 -5.29 6.81 3.51
C ALA A 104 -5.36 8.02 4.48
N GLU A 105 -5.98 9.11 4.05
CA GLU A 105 -6.13 10.35 4.82
C GLU A 105 -6.94 10.15 6.11
N ALA A 106 -7.92 9.24 6.12
CA ALA A 106 -8.76 8.97 7.29
C ALA A 106 -7.94 8.67 8.56
N THR A 107 -6.76 8.04 8.41
CA THR A 107 -5.84 7.75 9.53
C THR A 107 -5.45 9.02 10.30
N MET A 108 -5.34 10.17 9.63
CA MET A 108 -4.96 11.45 10.24
C MET A 108 -5.96 11.91 11.32
N ASN A 109 -7.21 11.45 11.23
CA ASN A 109 -8.27 11.77 12.19
C ASN A 109 -8.43 10.71 13.30
N LEU A 110 -7.75 9.57 13.18
CA LEU A 110 -7.87 8.44 14.11
C LEU A 110 -6.73 8.38 15.13
N VAL A 111 -5.61 9.05 14.85
CA VAL A 111 -4.42 9.07 15.72
C VAL A 111 -4.30 10.38 16.49
N SER A 112 -3.81 10.31 17.72
CA SER A 112 -3.64 11.47 18.61
C SER A 112 -2.29 12.18 18.48
N SER A 113 -1.40 11.69 17.62
CA SER A 113 -0.11 12.32 17.33
C SER A 113 -0.25 13.80 16.98
N GLU A 114 0.50 14.66 17.69
CA GLU A 114 0.60 16.09 17.41
C GLU A 114 1.60 16.37 16.28
N ASP A 115 2.63 15.52 16.12
CA ASP A 115 3.61 15.59 15.04
C ASP A 115 3.23 14.61 13.93
N LYS A 116 2.17 14.93 13.19
CA LYS A 116 1.70 14.12 12.06
C LYS A 116 1.69 14.88 10.75
N GLU A 117 2.17 14.24 9.69
CA GLU A 117 2.22 14.79 8.34
C GLU A 117 1.54 13.85 7.35
N PHE A 118 0.73 14.40 6.44
CA PHE A 118 0.17 13.67 5.31
C PHE A 118 0.83 14.12 4.00
N PHE A 119 1.57 13.22 3.37
CA PHE A 119 2.33 13.50 2.14
C PHE A 119 1.74 12.76 0.95
N VAL A 120 1.40 13.50 -0.10
CA VAL A 120 0.72 12.96 -1.29
C VAL A 120 1.60 13.09 -2.52
N LEU A 121 1.82 11.98 -3.23
CA LEU A 121 2.53 11.97 -4.52
C LEU A 121 1.56 11.78 -5.69
N ASP A 122 1.90 12.35 -6.86
CA ASP A 122 1.23 12.03 -8.11
C ASP A 122 1.66 10.64 -8.64
N ALA A 123 1.28 9.60 -7.92
CA ALA A 123 1.62 8.21 -8.20
C ALA A 123 0.43 7.27 -7.96
N GLY A 124 0.43 6.12 -8.63
CA GLY A 124 -0.43 4.98 -8.31
C GLY A 124 0.23 4.04 -7.29
N HIS A 125 -0.47 2.99 -6.86
CA HIS A 125 -0.08 2.11 -5.75
C HIS A 125 1.38 1.64 -5.77
N VAL A 126 1.78 0.90 -6.81
CA VAL A 126 3.16 0.41 -6.96
C VAL A 126 4.13 1.56 -7.26
N GLY A 127 3.66 2.57 -7.99
CA GLY A 127 4.45 3.74 -8.38
C GLY A 127 4.92 4.58 -7.19
N LEU A 128 4.22 4.50 -6.04
CA LEU A 128 4.66 5.10 -4.78
C LEU A 128 6.01 4.53 -4.32
N MET A 129 6.28 3.24 -4.54
CA MET A 129 7.49 2.59 -4.06
C MET A 129 8.61 2.59 -5.10
N THR A 130 8.28 2.25 -6.35
CA THR A 130 9.28 1.92 -7.38
C THR A 130 9.33 2.91 -8.54
N GLY A 131 8.42 3.90 -8.57
CA GLY A 131 8.31 4.86 -9.66
C GLY A 131 9.40 5.93 -9.65
N ARG A 132 9.56 6.64 -10.79
CA ARG A 132 10.46 7.80 -10.89
C ARG A 132 10.09 8.90 -9.88
N GLY A 133 8.80 9.05 -9.59
CA GLY A 133 8.28 9.93 -8.54
C GLY A 133 8.68 9.49 -7.13
N ALA A 134 8.80 8.19 -6.87
CA ALA A 134 9.30 7.68 -5.59
C ALA A 134 10.76 8.09 -5.38
N LYS A 135 11.62 7.85 -6.39
CA LYS A 135 13.06 8.18 -6.32
C LYS A 135 13.33 9.67 -6.11
N LYS A 136 12.57 10.54 -6.77
CA LYS A 136 12.79 12.00 -6.71
C LYS A 136 11.99 12.72 -5.62
N GLY A 137 10.90 12.12 -5.15
CA GLY A 137 9.98 12.75 -4.20
C GLY A 137 9.90 12.00 -2.89
N LEU A 138 9.41 10.76 -2.92
CA LEU A 138 9.13 9.98 -1.70
C LEU A 138 10.38 9.73 -0.86
N TRP A 139 11.41 9.14 -1.46
CA TRP A 139 12.57 8.68 -0.71
C TRP A 139 13.38 9.82 -0.07
N PRO A 140 13.64 10.95 -0.77
CA PRO A 140 14.19 12.14 -0.13
C PRO A 140 13.32 12.63 1.03
N LYS A 141 12.00 12.73 0.83
CA LYS A 141 11.07 13.16 1.88
C LYS A 141 11.13 12.27 3.13
N VAL A 142 11.15 10.96 2.97
CA VAL A 142 11.26 9.99 4.07
C VAL A 142 12.61 10.13 4.77
N SER A 143 13.70 10.26 4.01
CA SER A 143 15.04 10.46 4.56
C SER A 143 15.13 11.71 5.42
N ASP A 144 14.63 12.85 4.91
CA ASP A 144 14.65 14.12 5.63
C ASP A 144 13.76 14.07 6.89
N TRP A 145 12.56 13.48 6.77
CA TRP A 145 11.62 13.35 7.88
C TRP A 145 12.16 12.47 9.01
N LEU A 146 12.86 11.38 8.67
CA LEU A 146 13.54 10.52 9.64
C LEU A 146 14.79 11.21 10.22
N GLY A 147 15.58 11.88 9.37
CA GLY A 147 16.82 12.54 9.77
C GLY A 147 16.61 13.56 10.89
N SER A 148 15.55 14.38 10.80
CA SER A 148 15.23 15.35 11.85
C SER A 148 14.78 14.71 13.18
N ARG A 149 14.47 13.41 13.20
CA ARG A 149 13.91 12.67 14.35
C ARG A 149 14.81 11.55 14.87
N SER A 150 15.94 11.29 14.21
CA SER A 150 16.83 10.17 14.54
C SER A 150 18.12 10.59 15.27
N GLY A 151 18.21 11.85 15.72
CA GLY A 151 19.33 12.37 16.50
C GLY A 151 20.65 12.41 15.73
N GLY A 152 20.63 13.09 14.58
CA GLY A 152 21.72 13.26 13.59
C GLY A 152 23.16 13.07 14.04
#